data_AF-A0A1W2CE93-F1
#
_entry.id   AF-A0A1W2CE93-F1
#
_cell.length_a   1.000
_cell.length_b   1.000
_cell.length_c   1.000
_cell.angle_alpha   90.00
_cell.angle_beta   90.00
_cell.angle_gamma   90.00
#
_symmetry.space_group_name_H-M   'P 1'
#
loop_
_entity.id
_entity.type
_entity.pdbx_description
1 polymer ?
#
loop_
_entity_poly.entity_id
_entity_poly.type
_entity_poly.pdbx_seq_one_letter_code
_entity_poly.pdbx_strand_id
1 'polypeptide(L)'
;MNDELGVLDETYAALFDTFLSGAVEAAAFRSQFYATVTSDARLGDDVRYAILQRVFFGLEDLVLDGDLPDGEERDHDEIDEAAFREILAKAARDLKHRPDGWEGSNGQIQGAGGPGGSDLPDGSKEATHGS
;
A
#
# COMPACT_ATOMS: atom_id res chain seq x y z
N MET A 1 -11.68 -2.94 -21.02
CA MET A 1 -11.39 -3.29 -19.63
C MET A 1 -10.75 -2.06 -19.04
N ASN A 2 -11.40 -1.40 -18.09
CA ASN A 2 -10.77 -0.27 -17.41
C ASN A 2 -9.66 -0.86 -16.56
N ASP A 3 -8.42 -0.53 -16.87
CA ASP A 3 -7.29 -0.73 -15.96
C ASP A 3 -7.66 0.00 -14.66
N GLU A 4 -8.09 -0.74 -13.64
CA GLU A 4 -8.26 -0.20 -12.29
C GLU A 4 -6.87 0.12 -11.75
N LEU A 5 -6.35 1.26 -12.17
CA LEU A 5 -5.17 1.88 -11.60
C LEU A 5 -5.52 2.21 -10.16
N GLY A 6 -5.15 1.33 -9.23
CA GLY A 6 -5.25 1.64 -7.81
C GLY A 6 -4.42 2.87 -7.46
N VAL A 7 -4.63 3.39 -6.26
CA VAL A 7 -4.03 4.66 -5.84
C VAL A 7 -2.50 4.53 -5.88
N LEU A 8 -1.80 5.59 -6.28
CA LEU A 8 -0.34 5.61 -6.29
C LEU A 8 0.20 5.96 -4.90
N ASP A 9 1.41 5.49 -4.62
CA ASP A 9 2.06 5.75 -3.34
C ASP A 9 2.34 7.23 -3.11
N GLU A 10 2.67 7.95 -4.18
CA GLU A 10 2.84 9.40 -4.15
C GLU A 10 1.55 10.13 -3.76
N THR A 11 0.37 9.56 -4.04
CA THR A 11 -0.92 10.13 -3.60
C THR A 11 -1.05 10.03 -2.08
N TYR A 12 -0.68 8.89 -1.49
CA TYR A 12 -0.66 8.73 -0.04
C TYR A 12 0.42 9.58 0.62
N ALA A 13 1.63 9.62 0.06
CA ALA A 13 2.71 10.46 0.59
C ALA A 13 2.31 11.94 0.58
N ALA A 14 1.73 12.43 -0.52
CA ALA A 14 1.21 13.80 -0.60
C ALA A 14 0.11 14.07 0.41
N LEU A 15 -0.82 13.12 0.61
CA LEU A 15 -1.84 13.23 1.65
C LEU A 15 -1.23 13.28 3.07
N PHE A 16 -0.20 12.48 3.35
CA PHE A 16 0.49 12.53 4.64
C PHE A 16 1.20 13.88 4.85
N ASP A 17 1.82 14.41 3.79
CA ASP A 17 2.51 15.69 3.81
C ASP A 17 1.56 16.88 4.07
N THR A 18 0.29 16.83 3.64
CA THR A 18 -0.68 17.90 3.97
C THR A 18 -0.96 17.97 5.47
N PHE A 19 -1.05 16.84 6.16
CA PHE A 19 -1.21 16.81 7.61
C PHE A 19 0.09 17.20 8.33
N LEU A 20 1.23 16.65 7.89
CA LEU A 20 2.53 16.96 8.48
C LEU A 20 2.88 18.45 8.38
N SER A 21 2.48 19.12 7.30
CA SER A 21 2.65 20.57 7.13
C SER A 21 1.66 21.43 7.93
N GLY A 22 0.64 20.82 8.55
CA GLY A 22 -0.43 21.55 9.23
C GLY A 22 -1.41 22.22 8.27
N ALA A 23 -1.44 21.81 7.00
CA ALA A 23 -2.35 22.37 6.00
C ALA A 23 -3.79 21.85 6.17
N VAL A 24 -3.97 20.71 6.85
CA VAL A 24 -5.28 20.11 7.15
C VAL A 24 -5.37 19.66 8.61
N GLU A 25 -6.54 19.86 9.20
CA GLU A 25 -6.89 19.34 10.53
C GLU A 25 -7.13 17.84 10.51
N ALA A 26 -7.05 17.18 11.67
CA ALA A 26 -7.18 15.72 11.81
C ALA A 26 -8.50 15.17 11.24
N ALA A 27 -9.63 15.85 11.45
CA ALA A 27 -10.92 15.41 10.91
C ALA A 27 -10.98 15.44 9.37
N ALA A 28 -10.37 16.45 8.75
CA ALA A 28 -10.28 16.58 7.30
C ALA A 28 -9.34 15.52 6.72
N PHE A 29 -8.17 15.34 7.35
CA PHE A 29 -7.24 14.27 7.00
C PHE A 29 -7.88 12.88 7.08
N ARG A 30 -8.60 12.59 8.18
CA ARG A 30 -9.30 11.31 8.38
C ARG A 30 -10.28 11.00 7.25
N SER A 31 -11.10 11.98 6.91
CA SER A 31 -12.07 11.86 5.82
C SER A 31 -11.39 11.59 4.47
N GLN A 32 -10.30 12.31 4.17
CA GLN A 32 -9.54 12.15 2.93
C GLN A 32 -8.81 10.79 2.87
N PHE A 33 -8.23 10.35 3.99
CA PHE A 33 -7.53 9.07 4.08
C PHE A 33 -8.46 7.89 3.84
N TYR A 34 -9.60 7.83 4.52
CA TYR A 34 -10.55 6.73 4.31
C TYR A 34 -11.17 6.73 2.92
N ALA A 35 -11.48 7.90 2.36
CA ALA A 35 -11.95 7.98 0.98
C ALA A 35 -10.91 7.41 0.01
N THR A 36 -9.64 7.74 0.23
CA THR A 36 -8.52 7.25 -0.60
C THR A 36 -8.36 5.73 -0.49
N VAL A 37 -8.30 5.19 0.73
CA VAL A 37 -8.20 3.73 0.99
C VAL A 37 -9.38 2.96 0.41
N THR A 38 -10.60 3.49 0.52
CA THR A 38 -11.80 2.82 -0.02
C THR A 38 -11.80 2.77 -1.55
N SER A 39 -11.19 3.76 -2.20
CA SER A 39 -11.06 3.81 -3.66
C SER A 39 -9.89 3.00 -4.21
N ASP A 40 -9.04 2.44 -3.35
CA ASP A 40 -7.80 1.81 -3.77
C ASP A 40 -7.99 0.35 -4.18
N ALA A 41 -7.78 0.06 -5.47
CA ALA A 41 -7.80 -1.31 -5.99
C ALA A 41 -6.55 -2.14 -5.65
N ARG A 42 -5.49 -1.52 -5.08
CA ARG A 42 -4.20 -2.16 -4.74
C ARG A 42 -4.11 -2.70 -3.31
N LEU A 43 -5.24 -2.94 -2.64
CA LEU A 43 -5.24 -3.45 -1.25
C LEU A 43 -4.60 -4.84 -1.08
N GLY A 44 -4.33 -5.58 -2.17
CA GLY A 44 -3.59 -6.84 -2.15
C GLY A 44 -2.06 -6.73 -2.10
N ASP A 45 -1.49 -5.52 -2.07
CA ASP A 45 -0.06 -5.31 -1.81
C ASP A 45 0.20 -5.35 -0.30
N ASP A 46 0.67 -6.49 0.22
CA ASP A 46 0.86 -6.72 1.65
C ASP A 46 1.79 -5.70 2.34
N VAL A 47 2.86 -5.29 1.65
CA VAL A 47 3.83 -4.33 2.22
C VAL A 47 3.19 -2.96 2.34
N ARG A 48 2.49 -2.54 1.29
CA ARG A 48 1.74 -1.29 1.30
C ARG A 48 0.62 -1.32 2.33
N TYR A 49 -0.14 -2.41 2.38
CA TYR A 49 -1.21 -2.61 3.35
C TYR A 49 -0.68 -2.46 4.77
N ALA A 50 0.46 -3.07 5.11
CA ALA A 50 1.08 -2.93 6.42
C ALA A 50 1.56 -1.49 6.74
N ILE A 51 1.92 -0.68 5.72
CA ILE A 51 2.21 0.74 5.90
C ILE A 51 0.93 1.53 6.19
N LEU A 52 -0.11 1.34 5.37
CA LEU A 52 -1.38 2.05 5.50
C LEU A 52 -2.14 1.66 6.77
N GLN A 53 -2.03 0.41 7.21
CA GLN A 53 -2.65 -0.10 8.43
C GLN A 53 -2.12 0.60 9.69
N ARG A 54 -0.82 0.96 9.72
CA ARG A 54 -0.25 1.75 10.81
C ARG A 54 -0.87 3.14 10.90
N VAL A 55 -1.11 3.77 9.74
CA VAL A 55 -1.79 5.08 9.68
C VAL A 55 -3.24 4.95 10.10
N PHE A 56 -3.92 3.88 9.66
CA PHE A 56 -5.30 3.59 10.07
C PHE A 56 -5.42 3.46 11.59
N PHE A 57 -4.60 2.63 12.23
CA PHE A 57 -4.66 2.45 13.69
C PHE A 57 -4.24 3.72 14.43
N GLY A 58 -3.16 4.39 14.02
CA GLY A 58 -2.78 5.65 14.63
C GLY A 58 -3.87 6.73 14.55
N LEU A 59 -4.74 6.67 13.53
CA LEU A 59 -5.86 7.58 13.39
C LEU A 59 -7.08 7.18 14.24
N GLU A 60 -7.28 5.89 14.49
CA GLU A 60 -8.30 5.39 15.44
C GLU A 60 -7.91 5.72 16.88
N ASP A 61 -6.61 5.63 17.19
CA ASP A 61 -6.05 5.87 18.52
C ASP A 61 -5.82 7.37 18.79
N LEU A 62 -5.93 8.24 17.77
CA LEU A 62 -5.67 9.68 17.90
C LEU A 62 -6.75 10.38 18.72
N VAL A 63 -6.33 10.99 19.83
CA VAL A 63 -7.14 11.90 20.63
C VAL A 63 -6.45 13.25 20.75
N LEU A 64 -7.16 14.31 20.35
CA LEU A 64 -6.65 15.67 20.45
C LEU A 64 -6.88 16.20 21.87
N ASP A 65 -5.92 16.95 22.40
CA ASP A 65 -6.04 17.53 23.75
C ASP A 65 -7.29 18.44 23.90
N GLY A 66 -7.78 19.03 22.80
CA GLY A 66 -9.01 19.82 22.78
C GLY A 66 -10.31 19.02 22.80
N ASP A 67 -10.23 17.70 22.56
CA ASP A 67 -11.37 16.78 22.55
C ASP A 67 -11.49 15.99 23.88
N LEU A 68 -10.45 16.03 24.73
CA LEU A 68 -10.48 15.42 26.06
C LEU A 68 -11.42 16.18 27.01
N PRO A 69 -12.27 15.50 27.78
CA PRO A 69 -13.02 16.13 28.85
C PRO A 69 -12.11 16.79 29.89
N ASP A 70 -12.55 17.91 30.46
CA ASP A 70 -11.80 18.63 31.48
C ASP A 70 -11.43 17.71 32.67
N GLY A 71 -10.13 17.53 32.89
CA GLY A 71 -9.61 16.73 34.00
C GLY A 71 -9.48 15.24 33.71
N GLU A 72 -9.72 14.80 32.48
CA GLU A 72 -9.40 13.45 32.02
C GLU A 72 -8.02 13.42 31.34
N GLU A 73 -7.31 12.31 31.52
CA GLU A 73 -6.07 12.00 30.82
C GLU A 73 -6.39 11.04 29.66
N ARG A 74 -5.59 11.07 28.59
CA ARG A 74 -5.67 10.07 27.51
C ARG A 74 -5.56 8.65 28.07
N ASP A 75 -6.33 7.74 27.51
CA ASP A 75 -6.22 6.32 27.81
C ASP A 75 -4.87 5.77 27.33
N HIS A 76 -4.47 4.63 27.91
CA HIS A 76 -3.14 4.04 27.68
C HIS A 76 -2.86 3.60 26.23
N ASP A 77 -3.89 3.42 25.43
CA ASP A 77 -3.89 3.05 24.02
C ASP A 77 -4.13 4.24 23.09
N GLU A 78 -4.42 5.43 23.63
CA GLU A 78 -4.61 6.65 22.87
C GLU A 78 -3.27 7.37 22.61
N ILE A 79 -3.16 8.03 21.46
CA ILE A 79 -1.99 8.80 21.04
C ILE A 79 -2.35 10.26 20.84
N ASP A 80 -1.38 11.16 21.05
CA ASP A 80 -1.53 12.56 20.65
C ASP A 80 -1.15 12.80 19.19
N GLU A 81 -1.42 14.03 18.76
CA GLU A 81 -1.05 14.51 17.43
C GLU A 81 0.46 14.41 17.17
N ALA A 82 1.33 14.57 18.18
CA ALA A 82 2.77 14.46 18.00
C ALA A 82 3.17 13.02 17.66
N ALA A 83 2.70 12.04 18.41
CA ALA A 83 2.89 10.62 18.12
C ALA A 83 2.28 10.25 16.75
N PHE A 84 1.11 10.78 16.41
CA PHE A 84 0.49 10.54 15.11
C PHE A 84 1.32 11.13 13.94
N ARG A 85 1.91 12.31 14.11
CA ARG A 85 2.85 12.91 13.15
C ARG A 85 4.08 12.03 12.94
N GLU A 86 4.59 11.38 13.98
CA GLU A 86 5.70 10.42 13.84
C GLU A 86 5.30 9.18 13.02
N ILE A 87 4.09 8.65 13.24
CA ILE A 87 3.53 7.55 12.46
C ILE A 87 3.46 7.93 10.98
N LEU A 88 2.93 9.11 10.67
CA LEU A 88 2.79 9.60 9.29
C LEU A 88 4.14 9.84 8.62
N ALA A 89 5.10 10.46 9.30
CA ALA A 89 6.43 10.69 8.76
C ALA A 89 7.13 9.36 8.41
N LYS A 90 6.98 8.35 9.28
CA LYS A 90 7.50 7.00 9.03
C LYS A 90 6.78 6.33 7.87
N ALA A 91 5.45 6.42 7.81
CA ALA A 91 4.66 5.84 6.72
C ALA A 91 5.01 6.47 5.36
N ALA A 92 5.15 7.79 5.28
CA ALA A 92 5.56 8.50 4.07
C ALA A 92 6.95 8.05 3.59
N ARG A 93 7.90 7.91 4.53
CA ARG A 93 9.24 7.39 4.24
C ARG A 93 9.20 5.96 3.74
N ASP A 94 8.41 5.10 4.37
CA ASP A 94 8.31 3.68 4.02
C ASP A 94 7.64 3.51 2.64
N LEU A 95 6.59 4.28 2.32
CA LEU A 95 5.97 4.28 0.98
C LEU A 95 6.99 4.65 -0.10
N LYS A 96 7.81 5.68 0.13
CA LYS A 96 8.83 6.15 -0.80
C LYS A 96 9.97 5.14 -1.04
N HIS A 97 10.22 4.24 -0.09
CA HIS A 97 11.38 3.34 -0.11
C HIS A 97 11.03 1.86 -0.18
N ARG A 98 9.74 1.50 -0.20
CA ARG A 98 9.35 0.10 -0.35
C ARG A 98 9.63 -0.40 -1.78
N PRO A 99 9.87 -1.71 -1.96
CA PRO A 99 9.83 -2.32 -3.28
C PRO A 99 8.40 -2.29 -3.83
N ASP A 100 8.20 -1.83 -5.06
CA ASP A 100 6.89 -1.94 -5.73
C ASP A 100 6.66 -3.37 -6.22
N GLY A 101 6.05 -4.19 -5.36
CA GLY A 101 5.71 -5.58 -5.67
C GLY A 101 4.52 -5.73 -6.63
N TRP A 102 3.76 -4.66 -6.87
CA TRP A 102 2.55 -4.69 -7.71
C TRP A 102 2.90 -4.74 -9.21
N GLU A 103 3.91 -4.00 -9.65
CA GLU A 103 4.39 -4.04 -11.04
C GLU A 103 5.00 -5.40 -11.42
N GLY A 104 5.62 -6.10 -10.46
CA GLY A 104 6.18 -7.44 -10.67
C GLY A 104 5.14 -8.57 -10.71
N SER A 105 4.00 -8.40 -10.03
CA SER A 105 2.99 -9.45 -9.86
C SER A 105 1.86 -9.38 -10.91
N ASN A 106 1.53 -8.18 -11.39
CA ASN A 106 0.55 -7.97 -12.47
C ASN A 106 1.20 -7.71 -13.85
N GLY A 107 2.53 -7.51 -13.91
CA GLY A 107 3.29 -7.32 -15.15
C GLY A 107 3.63 -8.61 -15.93
N GLN A 108 3.31 -9.81 -15.41
CA GLN A 108 3.57 -11.08 -16.11
C GLN A 108 2.41 -11.58 -16.99
N ILE A 109 1.44 -10.73 -17.34
CA ILE A 109 0.50 -11.04 -18.44
C ILE A 109 0.69 -10.03 -19.57
N GLN A 110 1.89 -10.03 -20.16
CA GLN A 110 2.07 -9.57 -21.54
C GLN A 110 2.74 -10.67 -22.38
N GLY A 111 1.87 -11.28 -23.20
CA GLY A 111 2.13 -12.16 -24.34
C GLY A 111 3.56 -12.58 -24.67
N ALA A 112 3.84 -13.86 -24.43
CA ALA A 112 4.57 -14.65 -25.41
C ALA A 112 3.57 -15.63 -26.04
N GLY A 113 3.12 -15.30 -27.25
CA GLY A 113 2.24 -16.14 -28.04
C GLY A 113 2.88 -17.49 -28.35
N GLY A 114 2.10 -18.55 -28.29
CA GLY A 114 2.31 -19.68 -29.21
C GLY A 114 1.77 -19.33 -30.60
N PRO A 115 2.04 -20.12 -31.64
CA PRO A 115 2.92 -21.28 -31.74
C PRO A 115 4.02 -21.05 -32.81
N GLY A 116 5.27 -21.37 -32.50
CA GLY A 116 6.38 -21.24 -33.44
C GLY A 116 7.34 -22.40 -33.31
N GLY A 117 7.06 -23.48 -34.04
CA GLY A 117 8.06 -24.52 -34.27
C GLY A 117 9.22 -23.95 -35.09
N SER A 118 10.43 -24.39 -34.77
CA SER A 118 11.46 -24.85 -35.71
C SER A 118 12.67 -25.27 -34.90
N ASP A 119 13.00 -26.55 -35.06
CA ASP A 119 14.33 -27.15 -35.12
C ASP A 119 15.37 -26.83 -34.05
N LEU A 120 15.85 -27.91 -33.41
CA LEU A 120 17.26 -28.20 -33.11
C LEU A 120 17.37 -29.65 -32.54
N PRO A 121 18.49 -30.37 -32.71
CA PRO A 121 18.77 -31.16 -33.90
C PRO A 121 18.79 -32.69 -33.65
N ASP A 122 18.78 -33.40 -34.79
CA ASP A 122 19.06 -34.81 -35.02
C ASP A 122 20.22 -35.38 -34.17
N GLY A 123 20.06 -36.60 -33.65
CA GLY A 123 21.08 -37.25 -32.83
C GLY A 123 20.65 -38.51 -32.06
N SER A 124 20.01 -39.45 -32.75
CA SER A 124 20.07 -40.92 -32.54
C SER A 124 20.19 -41.49 -31.11
N LYS A 125 19.13 -42.18 -30.62
CA LYS A 125 19.18 -43.61 -30.23
C LYS A 125 17.82 -44.26 -30.45
N GLU A 126 17.86 -45.42 -31.08
CA GLU A 126 16.74 -46.23 -31.57
C GLU A 126 15.77 -46.71 -30.48
N ALA A 127 14.54 -47.00 -30.92
CA ALA A 127 13.49 -47.78 -30.26
C ALA A 127 14.01 -49.20 -29.89
N THR A 128 13.40 -49.95 -28.97
CA THR A 128 12.20 -50.76 -29.26
C THR A 128 11.59 -51.34 -27.97
N HIS A 129 10.27 -51.46 -27.95
CA HIS A 129 9.43 -52.16 -26.98
C HIS A 129 9.78 -53.65 -26.79
N GLY A 130 9.54 -54.15 -25.58
CA GLY A 130 8.64 -55.28 -25.28
C GLY A 130 9.01 -56.69 -25.78
N SER A 131 9.22 -57.59 -24.82
CA SER A 131 8.38 -58.79 -24.62
C SER A 131 8.46 -59.21 -23.16
#